data_AF-A0A3D1RNL9-F1
#
_entry.id   AF-A0A3D1RNL9-F1
#
_cell.length_a   1.000
_cell.length_b   1.000
_cell.length_c   1.000
_cell.angle_alpha   90.00
_cell.angle_beta   90.00
_cell.angle_gamma   90.00
#
_symmetry.space_group_name_H-M   'P 1'
#
loop_
_entity.id
_entity.type
_entity.pdbx_description
1 polymer ?
#
loop_
_entity_poly.entity_id
_entity_poly.type
_entity_poly.pdbx_seq_one_letter_code
_entity_poly.pdbx_strand_id
1 'polypeptide(L)'
;MEINLHQDIAIVTVVGGDNLPCSLPGQKKIFTSKGEGLTGSLNLPWLEEQVAGLIRGNQSNGFNVACFSNPEEPDQKVTVMIDPYLPPNELIVLGGGHIALPLVKLGKMMGYQVTVVDDRQEFVTAERFPDADRVICRGFNDLGRYLTLGPGSSVVIVTRGHQHDQVCLRQLINYP
;
A
#
# COMPACT_ATOMS: atom_id res chain seq x y z
N MET A 1 0.49 -19.76 -3.79
CA MET A 1 -0.13 -18.46 -4.12
C MET A 1 0.78 -17.39 -3.50
N GLU A 2 1.42 -16.56 -4.32
CA GLU A 2 2.26 -15.46 -3.83
C GLU A 2 1.37 -14.30 -3.37
N ILE A 3 1.62 -13.76 -2.19
CA ILE A 3 0.92 -12.58 -1.67
C ILE A 3 1.64 -11.37 -2.23
N ASN A 4 0.92 -10.54 -2.99
CA ASN A 4 1.48 -9.29 -3.50
C ASN A 4 1.38 -8.20 -2.41
N LEU A 5 2.51 -7.91 -1.76
CA LEU A 5 2.62 -6.90 -0.70
C LEU A 5 2.57 -5.45 -1.22
N HIS A 6 2.44 -5.23 -2.53
CA HIS A 6 2.14 -3.92 -3.12
C HIS A 6 0.63 -3.65 -3.20
N GLN A 7 -0.20 -4.56 -2.71
CA GLN A 7 -1.63 -4.33 -2.54
C GLN A 7 -1.94 -4.13 -1.07
N ASP A 8 -2.88 -3.23 -0.78
CA ASP A 8 -3.38 -3.05 0.58
C ASP A 8 -4.07 -4.34 1.04
N ILE A 9 -3.51 -4.98 2.05
CA ILE A 9 -4.06 -6.17 2.68
C ILE A 9 -4.23 -5.93 4.18
N ALA A 10 -5.11 -6.68 4.81
CA ALA A 10 -5.28 -6.71 6.25
C ALA A 10 -5.14 -8.13 6.77
N ILE A 11 -4.33 -8.31 7.82
CA ILE A 11 -4.25 -9.55 8.57
C ILE A 11 -5.26 -9.45 9.71
N VAL A 12 -6.23 -10.36 9.71
CA VAL A 12 -7.23 -10.44 10.78
C VAL A 12 -6.91 -11.62 11.66
N THR A 13 -6.83 -11.39 12.97
CA THR A 13 -6.54 -12.40 13.99
C THR A 13 -7.67 -12.46 15.00
N VAL A 14 -8.20 -13.64 15.29
CA VAL A 14 -9.11 -13.85 16.42
C VAL A 14 -8.30 -13.70 17.71
N VAL A 15 -8.67 -12.77 18.59
CA VAL A 15 -7.94 -12.54 19.85
C VAL A 15 -8.70 -13.04 21.07
N GLY A 16 -10.01 -13.26 20.97
CA GLY A 16 -10.83 -13.78 22.07
C GLY A 16 -12.32 -13.61 21.81
N GLY A 17 -13.13 -13.87 22.82
CA GLY A 17 -14.58 -13.77 22.70
C GLY A 17 -15.33 -14.46 23.84
N ASP A 18 -16.65 -14.26 23.84
CA ASP A 18 -17.58 -14.92 24.75
C ASP A 18 -18.20 -16.14 24.06
N ASN A 19 -18.39 -17.24 24.80
CA ASN A 19 -18.97 -18.49 24.29
C ASN A 19 -18.26 -19.00 23.02
N LEU A 20 -16.93 -18.88 23.03
CA LEU A 20 -16.06 -19.23 21.90
C LEU A 20 -15.23 -20.49 22.20
N PRO A 21 -15.14 -21.46 21.28
CA PRO A 21 -14.21 -22.57 21.42
C PRO A 21 -12.76 -22.11 21.65
N CYS A 22 -12.05 -22.74 22.59
CA CYS A 22 -10.66 -22.37 22.93
C CYS A 22 -9.66 -22.57 21.78
N SER A 23 -10.06 -23.24 20.69
CA SER A 23 -9.24 -23.44 19.49
C SER A 23 -9.24 -22.25 18.52
N LEU A 24 -10.11 -21.25 18.74
CA LEU A 24 -10.29 -20.12 17.83
C LEU A 24 -9.36 -18.92 18.08
N PRO A 25 -8.98 -18.55 19.33
CA PRO A 25 -7.93 -17.56 19.53
C PRO A 25 -6.63 -17.91 18.79
N GLY A 26 -6.05 -16.93 18.10
CA GLY A 26 -4.86 -17.09 17.27
C GLY A 26 -5.12 -17.51 15.82
N GLN A 27 -6.35 -17.87 15.45
CA GLN A 27 -6.72 -18.11 14.04
C GLN A 27 -6.59 -16.82 13.24
N LYS A 28 -6.09 -16.93 12.01
CA LYS A 28 -5.78 -15.78 11.16
C LYS A 28 -6.31 -15.97 9.75
N LYS A 29 -6.75 -14.86 9.16
CA LYS A 29 -7.08 -14.78 7.73
C LYS A 29 -6.62 -13.45 7.17
N ILE A 30 -6.09 -13.49 5.95
CA ILE A 30 -5.69 -12.32 5.19
C ILE A 30 -6.83 -11.91 4.27
N PHE A 31 -7.14 -10.63 4.26
CA PHE A 31 -8.13 -10.00 3.39
C PHE A 31 -7.47 -8.94 2.53
N THR A 32 -7.96 -8.73 1.31
CA THR A 32 -7.65 -7.54 0.51
C THR A 32 -8.39 -6.32 1.09
N SER A 33 -7.99 -5.11 0.70
CA SER A 33 -8.75 -3.87 1.01
C SER A 33 -10.19 -3.87 0.46
N LYS A 34 -10.51 -4.78 -0.47
CA LYS A 34 -11.88 -5.00 -0.98
C LYS A 34 -12.67 -6.01 -0.15
N GLY A 35 -12.11 -6.49 0.96
CA GLY A 35 -12.72 -7.51 1.82
C GLY A 35 -12.74 -8.91 1.19
N GLU A 36 -11.93 -9.18 0.18
CA GLU A 36 -11.82 -10.53 -0.41
C GLU A 36 -10.82 -11.36 0.41
N GLY A 37 -11.21 -12.56 0.83
CA GLY A 37 -10.33 -13.46 1.58
C GLY A 37 -9.27 -14.11 0.69
N LEU A 38 -8.01 -14.06 1.10
CA LEU A 38 -6.87 -14.62 0.35
C LEU A 38 -6.40 -15.97 0.90
N THR A 39 -5.93 -15.99 2.16
CA THR A 39 -5.36 -17.18 2.78
C THR A 39 -5.61 -17.19 4.29
N GLY A 40 -5.55 -18.37 4.90
CA GLY A 40 -5.96 -18.59 6.27
C GLY A 40 -7.48 -18.69 6.43
N SER A 41 -7.91 -18.89 7.66
CA SER A 41 -9.30 -19.10 8.05
C SER A 41 -9.50 -18.56 9.45
N LEU A 42 -10.61 -17.87 9.69
CA LEU A 42 -11.07 -17.56 11.04
C LEU A 42 -11.91 -18.72 11.62
N ASN A 43 -12.16 -19.76 10.81
CA ASN A 43 -13.00 -20.93 11.10
C ASN A 43 -14.43 -20.61 11.52
N LEU A 44 -14.92 -19.41 11.16
CA LEU A 44 -16.25 -18.90 11.43
C LEU A 44 -16.77 -18.13 10.20
N PRO A 45 -17.56 -18.75 9.31
CA PRO A 45 -18.00 -18.11 8.07
C PRO A 45 -18.76 -16.80 8.28
N TRP A 46 -19.66 -16.75 9.28
CA TRP A 46 -20.41 -15.53 9.62
C TRP A 46 -19.49 -14.37 10.03
N LEU A 47 -18.39 -14.68 10.73
CA LEU A 47 -17.41 -13.69 11.16
C LEU A 47 -16.63 -13.17 9.98
N GLU A 48 -16.20 -14.06 9.08
CA GLU A 48 -15.47 -13.68 7.86
C GLU A 48 -16.30 -12.76 6.97
N GLU A 49 -17.61 -12.98 6.86
CA GLU A 49 -18.52 -12.12 6.12
C GLU A 49 -18.63 -10.72 6.75
N GLN A 50 -18.83 -10.64 8.07
CA GLN A 50 -18.91 -9.36 8.80
C GLN A 50 -17.59 -8.58 8.76
N VAL A 51 -16.45 -9.27 8.92
CA VAL A 51 -15.11 -8.71 8.81
C VAL A 51 -14.86 -8.18 7.40
N ALA A 52 -15.23 -8.93 6.37
CA ALA A 52 -15.12 -8.49 4.97
C ALA A 52 -15.96 -7.22 4.73
N GLY A 53 -17.15 -7.14 5.32
CA GLY A 53 -17.99 -5.94 5.29
C GLY A 53 -17.32 -4.72 5.95
N LEU A 54 -16.72 -4.92 7.13
CA LEU A 54 -16.01 -3.87 7.84
C LEU A 54 -14.79 -3.35 7.05
N ILE A 55 -13.98 -4.26 6.49
CA ILE A 55 -12.78 -3.91 5.70
C ILE A 55 -13.17 -3.10 4.46
N ARG A 56 -14.26 -3.48 3.77
CA ARG A 56 -14.78 -2.69 2.64
C ARG A 56 -15.21 -1.27 3.02
N GLY A 57 -15.77 -1.13 4.23
CA GLY A 57 -16.34 0.13 4.71
C GLY A 57 -15.37 1.04 5.46
N ASN A 58 -14.21 0.52 5.90
CA ASN A 58 -13.29 1.23 6.78
C ASN A 58 -11.85 1.14 6.27
N GLN A 59 -11.41 2.19 5.57
CA GLN A 59 -10.02 2.40 5.12
C GLN A 59 -9.17 3.00 6.25
N SER A 60 -9.26 2.45 7.46
CA SER A 60 -8.44 2.95 8.56
C SER A 60 -7.00 2.50 8.34
N ASN A 61 -6.08 3.45 8.13
CA ASN A 61 -4.62 3.24 7.98
C ASN A 61 -3.93 2.70 9.25
N GLY A 62 -4.68 2.12 10.18
CA GLY A 62 -4.17 1.77 11.49
C GLY A 62 -4.79 0.49 12.03
N PHE A 63 -4.06 -0.05 12.99
CA PHE A 63 -4.48 -1.17 13.82
C PHE A 63 -5.85 -0.92 14.46
N ASN A 64 -6.74 -1.91 14.38
CA ASN A 64 -8.09 -1.83 14.95
C ASN A 64 -8.47 -3.13 15.67
N VAL A 65 -9.28 -3.02 16.72
CA VAL A 65 -9.89 -4.16 17.42
C VAL A 65 -11.40 -4.00 17.32
N ALA A 66 -12.05 -5.01 16.74
CA ALA A 66 -13.49 -5.03 16.54
C ALA A 66 -14.12 -6.24 17.22
N CYS A 67 -15.31 -6.06 17.80
CA CYS A 67 -16.10 -7.13 18.37
C CYS A 67 -17.35 -7.36 17.51
N PHE A 68 -17.58 -8.61 17.15
CA PHE A 68 -18.68 -9.06 16.32
C PHE A 68 -19.55 -10.04 17.10
N SER A 69 -20.86 -10.01 16.86
CA SER A 69 -21.81 -10.95 17.47
C SER A 69 -22.32 -11.91 16.39
N ASN A 70 -22.47 -13.19 16.74
CA ASN A 70 -23.05 -14.17 15.84
C ASN A 70 -24.53 -13.79 15.59
N PRO A 71 -24.97 -13.65 14.32
CA PRO A 71 -26.35 -13.30 14.00
C PRO A 71 -27.39 -14.34 14.44
N GLU A 72 -26.99 -15.61 14.49
CA GLU A 72 -27.86 -16.73 14.85
C GLU A 72 -27.80 -17.04 16.36
N GLU A 73 -26.68 -16.71 17.02
CA GLU A 73 -26.46 -16.92 18.45
C GLU A 73 -25.87 -15.64 19.10
N PRO A 74 -26.68 -14.63 19.43
CA PRO A 74 -26.18 -13.31 19.86
C PRO A 74 -25.32 -13.30 21.14
N ASP A 75 -25.40 -14.34 21.96
CA ASP A 75 -24.56 -14.52 23.15
C ASP A 75 -23.13 -14.99 22.79
N GLN A 76 -22.90 -15.47 21.57
CA GLN A 76 -21.58 -15.75 21.04
C GLN A 76 -20.98 -14.49 20.42
N LYS A 77 -19.86 -14.03 20.99
CA LYS A 77 -19.15 -12.83 20.55
C LYS A 77 -17.71 -13.15 20.24
N VAL A 78 -17.18 -12.51 19.21
CA VAL A 78 -15.78 -12.67 18.79
C VAL A 78 -15.12 -11.33 18.68
N THR A 79 -14.01 -11.16 19.38
CA THR A 79 -13.10 -10.04 19.23
C THR A 79 -12.00 -10.42 18.26
N VAL A 80 -11.83 -9.60 17.23
CA VAL A 80 -10.75 -9.73 16.25
C VAL A 80 -9.87 -8.49 16.26
N MET A 81 -8.60 -8.72 15.97
CA MET A 81 -7.60 -7.71 15.70
C MET A 81 -7.40 -7.62 14.20
N ILE A 82 -7.51 -6.41 13.65
CA ILE A 82 -7.35 -6.10 12.23
C ILE A 82 -6.08 -5.27 12.10
N ASP A 83 -5.08 -5.87 11.48
CA ASP A 83 -3.75 -5.30 11.29
C ASP A 83 -3.51 -5.01 9.81
N PRO A 84 -3.66 -3.77 9.34
CA PRO A 84 -3.43 -3.42 7.95
C PRO A 84 -1.93 -3.46 7.63
N TYR A 85 -1.58 -4.19 6.58
CA TYR A 85 -0.25 -4.10 5.97
C TYR A 85 -0.28 -2.96 4.96
N LEU A 86 0.31 -1.82 5.34
CA LEU A 86 0.49 -0.70 4.45
C LEU A 86 1.70 -0.98 3.53
N PRO A 87 1.58 -0.78 2.20
CA PRO A 87 2.70 -0.93 1.31
C PRO A 87 3.84 0.03 1.68
N PRO A 88 5.10 -0.28 1.29
CA PRO A 88 6.22 0.62 1.52
C PRO A 88 5.94 2.01 0.96
N ASN A 89 6.33 3.06 1.70
CA ASN A 89 6.22 4.43 1.20
C ASN A 89 7.18 4.61 0.02
N GLU A 90 6.65 4.95 -1.15
CA GLU A 90 7.43 5.18 -2.37
C GLU A 90 7.48 6.66 -2.71
N LEU A 91 8.64 7.16 -3.12
CA LEU A 91 8.82 8.52 -3.61
C LEU A 91 9.29 8.44 -5.07
N ILE A 92 8.45 8.90 -5.97
CA ILE A 92 8.75 8.93 -7.40
C ILE A 92 9.05 10.36 -7.80
N VAL A 93 10.26 10.60 -8.27
CA VAL A 93 10.72 11.91 -8.74
C VAL A 93 10.75 11.92 -10.26
N LEU A 94 9.86 12.70 -10.88
CA LEU A 94 9.81 12.88 -12.32
C LEU A 94 10.64 14.11 -12.70
N GLY A 95 11.86 13.85 -13.16
CA GLY A 95 12.91 14.82 -13.47
C GLY A 95 14.17 14.54 -12.65
N GLY A 96 15.30 14.28 -13.32
CA GLY A 96 16.61 13.98 -12.71
C GLY A 96 17.51 15.21 -12.50
N GLY A 97 16.92 16.41 -12.58
CA GLY A 97 17.61 17.70 -12.49
C GLY A 97 18.32 17.95 -11.15
N HIS A 98 18.84 19.17 -10.96
CA HIS A 98 19.56 19.54 -9.74
C HIS A 98 18.66 19.50 -8.49
N ILE A 99 17.35 19.75 -8.63
CA ILE A 99 16.36 19.67 -7.55
C ILE A 99 16.20 18.23 -7.04
N ALA A 100 16.33 17.24 -7.92
CA ALA A 100 16.15 15.84 -7.55
C ALA A 100 17.23 15.32 -6.59
N LEU A 101 18.47 15.84 -6.65
CA LEU A 101 19.58 15.40 -5.81
C LEU A 101 19.29 15.49 -4.30
N PRO A 102 18.94 16.68 -3.74
CA PRO A 102 18.55 16.78 -2.34
C PRO A 102 17.23 16.08 -2.04
N LEU A 103 16.30 16.04 -2.99
CA LEU A 103 15.00 15.38 -2.82
C LEU A 103 15.15 13.87 -2.61
N VAL A 104 16.01 13.21 -3.39
CA VAL A 104 16.33 11.79 -3.21
C VAL A 104 16.91 11.55 -1.81
N LYS A 105 17.87 12.37 -1.37
CA LYS A 105 18.47 12.26 -0.04
C LYS A 105 17.43 12.39 1.07
N LEU A 106 16.57 13.40 0.99
CA LEU A 106 15.49 13.60 1.96
C LEU A 106 14.49 12.44 1.95
N GLY A 107 14.10 11.96 0.77
CA GLY A 107 13.23 10.80 0.63
C GLY A 107 13.81 9.57 1.33
N LYS A 108 15.08 9.25 1.07
CA LYS A 108 15.78 8.14 1.72
C LYS A 108 15.91 8.31 3.23
N MET A 109 16.23 9.52 3.70
CA MET A 109 16.27 9.83 5.14
C MET A 109 14.91 9.62 5.83
N MET A 110 13.81 9.89 5.12
CA MET A 110 12.45 9.66 5.61
C MET A 110 11.99 8.20 5.49
N GLY A 111 12.83 7.30 4.96
CA GLY A 111 12.53 5.88 4.82
C GLY A 111 11.77 5.51 3.54
N TYR A 112 11.68 6.41 2.56
CA TYR A 112 11.05 6.09 1.27
C TYR A 112 11.90 5.14 0.43
N GLN A 113 11.23 4.33 -0.39
CA GLN A 113 11.81 3.74 -1.59
C GLN A 113 11.75 4.78 -2.72
N VAL A 114 12.90 5.29 -3.14
CA VAL A 114 13.01 6.41 -4.07
C VAL A 114 13.30 5.93 -5.49
N THR A 115 12.45 6.33 -6.43
CA THR A 115 12.65 6.13 -7.87
C THR A 115 12.82 7.48 -8.57
N VAL A 116 13.85 7.64 -9.40
CA VAL A 116 14.04 8.82 -10.25
C VAL A 116 13.83 8.48 -11.71
N VAL A 117 13.05 9.30 -12.42
CA VAL A 117 12.77 9.13 -13.85
C VAL A 117 13.18 10.41 -14.60
N ASP A 118 13.96 10.29 -15.65
CA ASP A 118 14.25 11.38 -16.60
C ASP A 118 14.37 10.78 -18.01
N ASP A 119 14.13 11.59 -19.05
CA ASP A 119 14.27 11.16 -20.44
C ASP A 119 15.71 11.32 -20.97
N ARG A 120 16.61 11.90 -20.16
CA ARG A 120 18.02 12.12 -20.48
C ARG A 120 18.92 11.22 -19.64
N GLN A 121 19.67 10.36 -20.32
CA GLN A 121 20.51 9.32 -19.72
C GLN A 121 21.53 9.88 -18.72
N GLU A 122 22.11 11.05 -18.99
CA GLU A 122 23.10 11.70 -18.13
C GLU A 122 22.51 12.26 -16.82
N PHE A 123 21.18 12.36 -16.73
CA PHE A 123 20.47 12.81 -15.53
C PHE A 123 19.99 11.65 -14.67
N VAL A 124 20.12 10.38 -15.09
CA VAL A 124 19.66 9.19 -14.34
C VAL A 124 20.73 8.10 -14.35
N THR A 125 21.73 8.27 -13.50
CA THR A 125 22.80 7.27 -13.29
C THR A 125 22.95 6.96 -11.81
N ALA A 126 23.52 5.79 -11.51
CA ALA A 126 23.78 5.37 -10.13
C ALA A 126 24.81 6.29 -9.44
N GLU A 127 25.79 6.81 -10.20
CA GLU A 127 26.79 7.74 -9.67
C GLU A 127 26.17 9.08 -9.28
N ARG A 128 25.16 9.53 -10.05
CA ARG A 128 24.43 10.77 -9.76
C ARG A 128 23.47 10.61 -8.59
N PHE A 129 22.80 9.45 -8.48
CA PHE A 129 21.84 9.15 -7.43
C PHE A 129 22.22 7.87 -6.67
N PRO A 130 23.30 7.89 -5.87
CA PRO A 130 23.77 6.71 -5.16
C PRO A 130 22.77 6.22 -4.10
N ASP A 131 21.93 7.11 -3.59
CA ASP A 131 20.93 6.79 -2.56
C ASP A 131 19.59 6.31 -3.15
N ALA A 132 19.33 6.53 -4.45
CA ALA A 132 18.07 6.13 -5.07
C ALA A 132 18.00 4.60 -5.21
N ASP A 133 16.84 4.02 -4.90
CA ASP A 133 16.62 2.58 -5.07
C ASP A 133 16.50 2.21 -6.56
N ARG A 134 15.98 3.14 -7.38
CA ARG A 134 15.82 2.95 -8.82
C ARG A 134 16.08 4.25 -9.58
N VAL A 135 16.77 4.14 -10.71
CA VAL A 135 16.90 5.21 -11.72
C VAL A 135 16.44 4.69 -13.07
N ILE A 136 15.59 5.45 -13.76
CA ILE A 136 14.91 5.02 -14.98
C ILE A 136 15.11 6.07 -16.07
N CYS A 137 15.74 5.69 -17.18
CA CYS A 137 15.84 6.54 -18.37
C CYS A 137 14.67 6.27 -19.32
N ARG A 138 13.56 6.99 -19.17
CA ARG A 138 12.34 6.87 -19.98
C ARG A 138 11.62 8.21 -20.10
N GLY A 139 10.86 8.37 -21.19
CA GLY A 139 10.00 9.53 -21.40
C GLY A 139 8.74 9.52 -20.54
N PHE A 140 8.15 10.69 -20.36
CA PHE A 140 7.01 10.91 -19.46
C PHE A 140 5.64 10.60 -20.07
N ASN A 141 5.54 10.18 -21.33
CA ASN A 141 4.26 10.05 -22.04
C ASN A 141 3.44 8.80 -21.65
N ASP A 142 4.06 7.82 -20.98
CA ASP A 142 3.39 6.55 -20.64
C ASP A 142 3.94 5.97 -19.32
N LEU A 143 3.79 6.76 -18.25
CA LEU A 143 4.32 6.45 -16.92
C LEU A 143 3.83 5.08 -16.42
N GLY A 144 2.56 4.75 -16.67
CA GLY A 144 1.91 3.52 -16.20
C GLY A 144 2.48 2.22 -16.78
N ARG A 145 3.30 2.28 -17.84
CA ARG A 145 3.97 1.08 -18.38
C ARG A 145 5.14 0.60 -17.54
N TYR A 146 5.72 1.46 -16.71
CA TYR A 146 6.95 1.16 -15.99
C TYR A 146 6.95 1.64 -14.53
N LEU A 147 5.92 2.40 -14.13
CA LEU A 147 5.61 2.73 -12.75
C LEU A 147 4.31 2.05 -12.34
N THR A 148 4.35 1.42 -11.17
CA THR A 148 3.16 0.98 -10.46
C THR A 148 2.92 2.02 -9.36
N LEU A 149 1.75 2.63 -9.34
CA LEU A 149 1.37 3.61 -8.33
C LEU A 149 0.27 3.01 -7.45
N GLY A 150 0.44 3.15 -6.15
CA GLY A 150 -0.55 2.73 -5.15
C GLY A 150 -0.69 3.78 -4.05
N PRO A 151 -1.49 3.49 -3.01
CA PRO A 151 -1.78 4.44 -1.92
C PRO A 151 -0.54 4.87 -1.11
N GLY A 152 0.55 4.11 -1.15
CA GLY A 152 1.84 4.47 -0.55
C GLY A 152 2.74 5.33 -1.45
N SER A 153 2.31 5.64 -2.68
CA SER A 153 3.14 6.35 -3.67
C SER A 153 2.96 7.86 -3.57
N SER A 154 4.06 8.56 -3.27
CA SER A 154 4.18 10.02 -3.36
C SER A 154 4.92 10.39 -4.64
N VAL A 155 4.40 11.35 -5.41
CA VAL A 155 5.03 11.78 -6.67
C VAL A 155 5.41 13.24 -6.64
N VAL A 156 6.65 13.55 -7.03
CA VAL A 156 7.16 14.91 -7.18
C VAL A 156 7.51 15.15 -8.64
N ILE A 157 6.84 16.12 -9.24
CA ILE A 157 7.01 16.50 -10.66
C ILE A 157 7.94 17.72 -10.70
N VAL A 158 9.15 17.53 -11.22
CA VAL A 158 10.22 18.54 -11.30
C VAL A 158 10.96 18.40 -12.65
N THR A 159 10.20 18.35 -13.75
CA THR A 159 10.77 18.10 -15.08
C THR A 159 11.56 19.31 -15.58
N ARG A 160 12.43 19.10 -16.59
CA ARG A 160 13.26 20.17 -17.16
C ARG A 160 12.38 21.32 -17.67
N GLY A 161 12.59 22.52 -17.13
CA GLY A 161 11.87 23.72 -17.55
C GLY A 161 10.36 23.52 -17.64
N HIS A 162 9.77 22.72 -16.74
CA HIS A 162 8.33 22.40 -16.65
C HIS A 162 7.68 21.85 -17.94
N GLN A 163 8.46 21.51 -18.97
CA GLN A 163 7.95 21.16 -20.30
C GLN A 163 7.08 19.91 -20.30
N HIS A 164 7.29 19.01 -19.34
CA HIS A 164 6.59 17.74 -19.25
C HIS A 164 5.68 17.65 -18.02
N ASP A 165 5.58 18.71 -17.19
CA ASP A 165 4.84 18.66 -15.92
C ASP A 165 3.36 18.38 -16.15
N GLN A 166 2.75 19.07 -17.12
CA GLN A 166 1.34 18.85 -17.48
C GLN A 166 1.09 17.43 -18.00
N VAL A 167 2.03 16.87 -18.77
CA VAL A 167 1.95 15.50 -19.30
C VAL A 167 2.00 14.48 -18.16
N CYS A 168 2.88 14.69 -17.19
CA CYS A 168 2.97 13.86 -16.00
C CYS A 168 1.68 13.96 -15.19
N LEU A 169 1.27 15.18 -14.80
CA LEU A 169 0.11 15.40 -13.93
C LEU A 169 -1.18 14.83 -14.53
N ARG A 170 -1.39 14.97 -15.85
CA ARG A 170 -2.58 14.42 -16.53
C ARG A 170 -2.69 12.90 -16.36
N GLN A 171 -1.58 12.17 -16.32
CA GLN A 171 -1.57 10.73 -16.09
C GLN A 171 -1.74 10.40 -14.61
N LEU A 172 -1.19 11.23 -13.72
CA LEU A 172 -1.14 10.98 -12.29
C LEU A 172 -2.41 11.37 -11.54
N ILE A 173 -3.17 12.36 -12.02
CA ILE A 173 -4.32 12.93 -11.29
C ILE A 173 -5.47 11.93 -11.05
N ASN A 174 -5.47 10.81 -11.77
CA ASN A 174 -6.47 9.75 -11.61
C ASN A 174 -6.02 8.63 -10.67
N TYR A 175 -4.77 8.70 -10.18
CA TYR A 175 -4.29 7.78 -9.15
C TYR A 175 -4.71 8.27 -7.76
N PRO A 176 -4.98 7.32 -6.83
CA PRO A 176 -5.48 7.62 -5.49
C PRO A 176 -4.52 8.49 -4.67
#